data_AF-A0A8S9Y1S2-F1
#
_entry.id   AF-A0A8S9Y1S2-F1
#
_cell.length_a   1.000
_cell.length_b   1.000
_cell.length_c   1.000
_cell.angle_alpha   90.00
_cell.angle_beta   90.00
_cell.angle_gamma   90.00
#
_symmetry.space_group_name_H-M   'P 1'
#
loop_
_entity.id
_entity.type
_entity.pdbx_description
1 polymer ?
#
loop_
_entity_poly.entity_id
_entity_poly.type
_entity_poly.pdbx_seq_one_letter_code
_entity_poly.pdbx_strand_id
1 'polypeptide(L)'
;MTSNVAHINECLDGGNRECVMTELGIRFHEWFTNTCRPSSTTRPGAMCLICDINEYRKCVRELKSNLVNTLFDTLHSLCNLLLVKPENLDQVRSGEHLAALDSSILLNFIQLRSDYKSQKIASFLRGITA
;
A
#
# COMPACT_ATOMS: atom_id res chain seq x y z
N MET A 1 -10.50 13.75 24.08
CA MET A 1 -9.07 13.39 23.91
C MET A 1 -8.58 14.18 22.71
N THR A 2 -7.63 15.09 22.89
CA THR A 2 -7.03 15.86 21.80
C THR A 2 -6.26 14.89 20.90
N SER A 3 -6.44 14.98 19.57
CA SER A 3 -5.67 14.17 18.62
C SER A 3 -4.17 14.39 18.82
N ASN A 4 -3.35 13.34 18.74
CA ASN A 4 -1.89 13.47 18.83
C ASN A 4 -1.35 14.47 17.80
N VAL A 5 -1.96 14.53 16.61
CA VAL A 5 -1.63 15.49 15.56
C VAL A 5 -1.92 16.93 16.01
N ALA A 6 -3.06 17.17 16.67
CA ALA A 6 -3.39 18.49 17.21
C ALA A 6 -2.40 18.91 18.29
N HIS A 7 -2.04 18.00 19.20
CA HIS A 7 -1.06 18.28 20.25
C HIS A 7 0.33 18.61 19.68
N ILE A 8 0.80 17.88 18.66
CA ILE A 8 2.08 18.19 17.99
C ILE A 8 2.01 19.55 17.29
N ASN A 9 0.87 19.90 16.68
CA ASN A 9 0.68 21.20 16.04
C ASN A 9 0.74 22.38 17.03
N GLU A 10 0.34 22.17 18.28
CA GLU A 10 0.36 23.16 19.36
C GLU A 10 1.75 23.29 20.01
N CYS A 11 2.52 22.20 20.09
CA CYS A 11 3.83 22.19 20.76
C CYS A 11 5.03 22.49 19.86
N LEU A 12 4.89 22.33 18.54
CA LEU A 12 5.98 22.53 17.57
C LEU A 12 5.57 23.51 16.48
N ASP A 13 6.57 24.21 15.94
CA ASP A 13 6.40 25.19 14.87
C ASP A 13 7.40 24.97 13.72
N GLY A 14 7.17 25.71 12.63
CA GLY A 14 8.05 25.75 11.46
C GLY A 14 8.50 24.38 10.94
N GLY A 15 9.80 24.28 10.63
CA GLY A 15 10.42 23.08 10.09
C GLY A 15 10.54 21.92 11.09
N ASN A 16 10.61 22.20 12.40
CA ASN A 16 10.65 21.14 13.41
C ASN A 16 9.35 20.34 13.41
N ARG A 17 8.21 21.04 13.32
CA ARG A 17 6.91 20.39 13.19
C ARG A 17 6.82 19.56 11.92
N GLU A 18 7.26 20.10 10.79
CA GLU A 18 7.24 19.37 9.51
C GLU A 18 8.09 18.10 9.56
N CYS A 19 9.28 18.18 10.15
CA CYS A 19 10.17 17.03 10.33
C CYS A 19 9.52 15.94 11.20
N VAL A 20 8.95 16.31 12.35
CA VAL A 20 8.29 15.36 13.25
C VAL A 20 7.06 14.72 12.60
N MET A 21 6.22 15.51 11.92
CA MET A 21 5.04 14.99 11.23
C MET A 21 5.42 14.05 10.07
N THR A 22 6.49 14.36 9.35
CA THR A 22 7.01 13.52 8.27
C THR A 22 7.55 12.20 8.81
N GLU A 23 8.40 12.23 9.83
CA GLU A 23 8.94 11.01 10.45
C GLU A 23 7.82 10.14 11.04
N LEU A 24 6.84 10.75 11.72
CA LEU A 24 5.67 10.03 12.23
C LEU A 24 4.92 9.28 11.11
N GLY A 25 4.69 9.95 9.98
CA GLY A 25 4.03 9.34 8.83
C GLY A 25 4.85 8.22 8.18
N ILE A 26 6.17 8.38 8.08
CA ILE A 26 7.09 7.35 7.57
C ILE A 26 7.03 6.10 8.47
N ARG A 27 7.16 6.28 9.79
CA ARG A 27 7.10 5.17 10.76
C ARG A 27 5.76 4.44 10.73
N PHE A 28 4.67 5.19 10.58
CA PHE A 28 3.35 4.60 10.44
C PHE A 28 3.23 3.75 9.17
N HIS A 29 3.74 4.26 8.04
CA HIS A 29 3.81 3.51 6.79
C HIS A 29 4.65 2.23 6.90
N GLU A 30 5.84 2.30 7.50
CA GLU A 30 6.72 1.15 7.74
C GLU A 30 6.03 0.09 8.60
N TRP A 31 5.43 0.51 9.72
CA TRP A 31 4.69 -0.37 10.62
C TRP A 31 3.56 -1.07 9.86
N PHE A 32 2.76 -0.31 9.13
CA PHE A 32 1.64 -0.86 8.38
C PHE A 32 2.10 -1.88 7.34
N THR A 33 3.12 -1.55 6.54
CA THR A 33 3.64 -2.43 5.50
C THR A 33 4.19 -3.75 6.08
N ASN A 34 4.78 -3.70 7.27
CA ASN A 34 5.29 -4.88 7.96
C ASN A 34 4.18 -5.74 8.57
N THR A 35 3.20 -5.12 9.22
CA THR A 35 2.07 -5.81 9.86
C THR A 35 1.09 -6.36 8.83
N CYS A 36 0.84 -5.62 7.77
CA CYS A 36 -0.13 -5.96 6.75
C CYS A 36 0.41 -6.91 5.68
N ARG A 37 1.41 -7.74 6.01
CA ARG A 37 1.88 -8.81 5.13
C ARG A 37 0.97 -10.03 5.32
N PRO A 38 -0.12 -10.18 4.55
CA PRO A 38 -1.13 -11.17 4.88
C PRO A 38 -0.64 -12.48 4.27
N SER A 39 -0.40 -13.50 5.09
CA SER A 39 -0.27 -14.85 4.57
C SER A 39 -1.58 -15.21 3.86
N SER A 40 -1.59 -15.15 2.52
CA SER A 40 -2.73 -15.42 1.63
C SER A 40 -4.00 -14.62 1.94
N THR A 41 -4.09 -13.39 1.42
CA THR A 41 -5.28 -12.55 1.57
C THR A 41 -6.46 -13.17 0.82
N THR A 42 -7.50 -13.59 1.53
CA THR A 42 -8.79 -13.93 0.91
C THR A 42 -9.42 -12.66 0.33
N ARG A 43 -10.26 -12.78 -0.71
CA ARG A 43 -10.93 -11.62 -1.34
C ARG A 43 -11.60 -10.66 -0.32
N PRO A 44 -12.32 -11.15 0.73
CA PRO A 44 -12.84 -10.28 1.77
C PRO A 44 -11.75 -9.52 2.55
N GLY A 45 -10.64 -10.18 2.88
CA GLY A 45 -9.52 -9.54 3.57
C GLY A 45 -8.86 -8.44 2.74
N ALA A 46 -8.78 -8.61 1.41
CA ALA A 46 -8.25 -7.60 0.51
C ALA A 46 -9.16 -6.37 0.45
N MET A 47 -10.49 -6.56 0.49
CA MET A 47 -11.42 -5.44 0.55
C MET A 47 -11.32 -4.68 1.87
N CYS A 48 -11.26 -5.37 3.02
CA CYS A 48 -11.05 -4.70 4.31
C CYS A 48 -9.76 -3.88 4.32
N LEU A 49 -8.67 -4.46 3.82
CA LEU A 49 -7.38 -3.79 3.70
C LEU A 49 -7.47 -2.49 2.86
N ILE A 50 -8.13 -2.53 1.71
CA ILE A 50 -8.31 -1.33 0.87
C ILE A 50 -9.16 -0.27 1.58
N CYS A 51 -10.20 -0.67 2.31
CA CYS A 51 -11.00 0.24 3.12
C CYS A 51 -10.16 0.91 4.22
N ASP A 52 -9.38 0.12 4.97
CA ASP A 52 -8.51 0.61 6.03
C ASP A 52 -7.49 1.62 5.50
N ILE A 53 -6.82 1.29 4.38
CA ILE A 53 -5.88 2.20 3.72
C ILE A 53 -6.55 3.51 3.29
N ASN A 54 -7.78 3.45 2.77
CA ASN A 54 -8.49 4.66 2.36
C ASN A 54 -8.83 5.57 3.54
N GLU A 55 -9.14 5.02 4.72
CA GLU A 55 -9.29 5.83 5.93
C GLU A 55 -7.94 6.36 6.43
N TYR A 56 -6.88 5.55 6.43
CA TYR A 56 -5.54 6.01 6.83
C TYR A 56 -5.02 7.12 5.93
N ARG A 57 -5.30 7.08 4.62
CA ARG A 57 -4.99 8.17 3.68
C ARG A 57 -5.62 9.50 4.09
N LYS A 58 -6.83 9.49 4.64
CA LYS A 58 -7.46 10.72 5.15
C LYS A 58 -6.73 11.23 6.38
N CYS A 59 -6.37 10.34 7.31
CA CYS A 59 -5.65 10.70 8.53
C CYS A 59 -4.26 11.27 8.23
N VAL A 60 -3.48 10.64 7.35
CA VAL A 60 -2.09 11.08 7.07
C VAL A 60 -2.02 12.39 6.30
N ARG A 61 -3.09 12.78 5.59
CA ARG A 61 -3.18 14.11 4.97
C ARG A 61 -3.15 15.24 5.99
N GLU A 62 -3.58 14.98 7.23
CA GLU A 62 -3.49 15.96 8.32
C GLU A 62 -2.04 16.25 8.74
N LEU A 63 -1.10 15.35 8.43
CA LEU A 63 0.34 15.52 8.69
C LEU A 63 0.99 16.53 7.74
N LYS A 64 0.30 16.92 6.66
CA LYS A 64 0.75 17.92 5.67
C LYS A 64 2.12 17.63 5.03
N SER A 65 2.51 16.36 4.96
CA SER A 65 3.76 15.92 4.32
C SER A 65 3.48 15.30 2.95
N ASN A 66 4.02 15.91 1.89
CA ASN A 66 3.86 15.41 0.52
C ASN A 66 4.47 14.02 0.33
N LEU A 67 5.60 13.76 1.00
CA LEU A 67 6.25 12.45 0.99
C LEU A 67 5.33 11.38 1.59
N VAL A 68 4.76 11.64 2.77
CA VAL A 68 3.86 10.69 3.44
C VAL A 68 2.60 10.45 2.60
N ASN A 69 2.01 11.50 2.02
CA ASN A 69 0.87 11.34 1.13
C ASN A 69 1.18 10.40 -0.04
N THR A 70 2.34 10.61 -0.68
CA THR A 70 2.80 9.77 -1.79
C THR A 70 2.99 8.32 -1.36
N LEU A 71 3.61 8.07 -0.20
CA LEU A 71 3.80 6.72 0.34
C LEU A 71 2.46 5.98 0.49
N PHE A 72 1.45 6.63 1.06
CA PHE A 72 0.13 6.01 1.24
C PHE A 72 -0.66 5.87 -0.07
N ASP A 73 -0.47 6.77 -1.04
CA ASP A 73 -1.07 6.66 -2.38
C ASP A 73 -0.46 5.47 -3.16
N THR A 74 0.85 5.28 -3.05
CA THR A 74 1.55 4.09 -3.56
C THR A 74 1.07 2.82 -2.89
N LEU A 75 0.95 2.81 -1.56
CA LEU A 75 0.48 1.67 -0.79
C LEU A 75 -0.96 1.26 -1.17
N HIS A 76 -1.86 2.23 -1.33
CA HIS A 76 -3.21 1.98 -1.85
C HIS A 76 -3.20 1.34 -3.23
N SER A 77 -2.33 1.82 -4.12
CA SER A 77 -2.16 1.26 -5.46
C SER A 77 -1.63 -0.18 -5.42
N LEU A 78 -0.70 -0.48 -4.50
CA LEU A 78 -0.22 -1.84 -4.25
C LEU A 78 -1.34 -2.76 -3.74
N CYS A 79 -2.17 -2.30 -2.81
CA CYS A 79 -3.32 -3.07 -2.31
C CYS A 79 -4.35 -3.36 -3.42
N ASN A 80 -4.53 -2.47 -4.41
CA ASN A 80 -5.41 -2.73 -5.54
C ASN A 80 -4.96 -3.92 -6.39
N LEU A 81 -3.65 -4.22 -6.46
CA LEU A 81 -3.13 -5.42 -7.14
C LEU A 81 -3.69 -6.73 -6.55
N LEU A 82 -4.09 -6.71 -5.28
CA LEU A 82 -4.64 -7.87 -4.57
C LEU A 82 -6.09 -8.17 -4.95
N LEU A 83 -6.84 -7.18 -5.44
CA LEU A 83 -8.27 -7.29 -5.73
C LEU A 83 -8.58 -7.34 -7.23
N VAL A 84 -7.81 -6.65 -8.07
CA VAL A 84 -8.14 -6.54 -9.50
C VAL A 84 -8.11 -7.90 -10.21
N LYS A 85 -8.99 -8.04 -11.21
CA LYS A 85 -8.96 -9.19 -12.11
C LYS A 85 -7.60 -9.28 -12.81
N PRO A 86 -7.14 -10.50 -13.17
CA PRO A 86 -5.85 -10.70 -13.82
C PRO A 86 -5.68 -9.85 -15.10
N GLU A 87 -6.77 -9.68 -15.84
CA GLU A 87 -6.86 -8.88 -17.07
C GLU A 87 -6.47 -7.40 -16.86
N ASN A 88 -6.71 -6.86 -15.66
CA ASN A 88 -6.46 -5.45 -15.34
C ASN A 88 -5.12 -5.25 -14.61
N LEU A 89 -4.35 -6.31 -14.35
CA LEU A 89 -3.11 -6.21 -13.59
C LEU A 89 -2.06 -5.34 -14.29
N ASP A 90 -1.93 -5.47 -15.60
CA ASP A 90 -0.94 -4.69 -16.37
C ASP A 90 -1.28 -3.19 -16.36
N GLN A 91 -2.57 -2.84 -16.38
CA GLN A 91 -3.02 -1.45 -16.27
C GLN A 91 -2.67 -0.87 -14.90
N VAL A 92 -2.96 -1.59 -13.81
CA VAL A 92 -2.63 -1.12 -12.46
C VAL A 92 -1.12 -1.03 -12.27
N ARG A 93 -0.38 -2.04 -12.72
CA ARG A 93 1.10 -2.05 -12.67
C ARG A 93 1.73 -0.85 -13.38
N SER A 94 1.13 -0.42 -14.48
CA SER A 94 1.60 0.74 -15.27
C SER A 94 1.14 2.09 -14.73
N GLY A 95 0.44 2.12 -13.59
CA GLY A 95 -0.03 3.35 -12.96
C GLY A 95 1.11 4.22 -12.43
N GLU A 96 0.89 5.53 -12.38
CA GLU A 96 1.87 6.57 -12.00
C GLU A 96 2.62 6.25 -10.69
N HIS A 97 1.92 5.77 -9.66
CA HIS A 97 2.49 5.49 -8.35
C HIS A 97 3.23 4.14 -8.26
N LEU A 98 3.10 3.27 -9.27
CA LEU A 98 3.69 1.93 -9.31
C LEU A 98 4.78 1.81 -10.38
N ALA A 99 4.77 2.65 -11.41
CA ALA A 99 5.72 2.64 -12.51
C ALA A 99 7.17 2.88 -12.05
N ALA A 100 7.37 3.64 -10.97
CA ALA A 100 8.68 3.92 -10.39
C ALA A 100 9.16 2.86 -9.37
N LEU A 101 8.32 1.87 -9.02
CA LEU A 101 8.69 0.84 -8.06
C LEU A 101 9.47 -0.30 -8.69
N ASP A 102 10.37 -0.88 -7.91
CA ASP A 102 11.09 -2.08 -8.31
C ASP A 102 10.11 -3.26 -8.51
N SER A 103 10.40 -4.07 -9.54
CA SER A 103 9.56 -5.21 -9.90
C SER A 103 9.46 -6.24 -8.76
N SER A 104 10.45 -6.34 -7.88
CA SER A 104 10.41 -7.24 -6.71
C SER A 104 9.32 -6.85 -5.71
N ILE A 105 9.07 -5.55 -5.51
CA ILE A 105 8.03 -5.06 -4.60
C ILE A 105 6.65 -5.43 -5.16
N LEU A 106 6.44 -5.20 -6.45
CA LEU A 106 5.21 -5.57 -7.14
C LEU A 106 4.96 -7.09 -7.07
N LEU A 107 6.00 -7.88 -7.34
CA LEU A 107 5.94 -9.34 -7.24
C LEU A 107 5.60 -9.81 -5.82
N ASN A 108 6.17 -9.19 -4.78
CA ASN A 108 5.85 -9.51 -3.39
C ASN A 108 4.36 -9.32 -3.09
N PHE A 109 3.73 -8.26 -3.62
CA PHE A 109 2.29 -8.06 -3.44
C PHE A 109 1.45 -9.03 -4.29
N ILE A 110 1.81 -9.25 -5.55
CA ILE A 110 1.09 -10.18 -6.44
C ILE A 110 1.10 -11.61 -5.89
N GLN A 111 2.19 -12.04 -5.24
CA GLN A 111 2.30 -13.36 -4.60
C GLN A 111 1.30 -13.58 -3.46
N LEU A 112 0.77 -12.52 -2.85
CA LEU A 112 -0.20 -12.59 -1.76
C LEU A 112 -1.61 -12.92 -2.25
N ARG A 113 -1.85 -12.81 -3.57
CA ARG A 113 -3.15 -13.15 -4.15
C ARG A 113 -3.44 -14.63 -4.01
N SER A 114 -4.68 -14.96 -3.65
CA SER A 114 -5.12 -16.35 -3.47
C SER A 114 -5.08 -17.17 -4.76
N ASP A 115 -5.26 -16.54 -5.92
CA ASP A 115 -5.22 -17.17 -7.25
C ASP A 115 -3.79 -17.27 -7.83
N TYR A 116 -2.78 -16.67 -7.20
CA TYR A 116 -1.42 -16.64 -7.72
C TYR A 116 -0.83 -18.04 -7.96
N LYS A 117 -0.97 -18.94 -6.98
CA LYS A 117 -0.46 -20.32 -7.11
C LYS A 117 -1.17 -21.08 -8.22
N SER A 118 -2.50 -20.98 -8.30
CA SER A 118 -3.30 -21.63 -9.33
C SER A 118 -2.97 -21.12 -10.73
N GLN A 119 -2.79 -19.81 -10.91
CA GLN A 119 -2.40 -19.23 -12.20
C GLN A 119 -0.97 -19.56 -12.58
N LYS A 120 -0.03 -19.56 -11.63
CA LYS A 120 1.36 -19.96 -11.88
C LYS A 120 1.42 -21.41 -12.38
N ILE A 121 0.70 -22.32 -11.74
CA ILE A 121 0.59 -23.72 -12.17
C ILE A 121 -0.07 -23.81 -13.56
N ALA A 122 -1.17 -23.09 -13.80
CA ALA A 122 -1.85 -23.07 -15.10
C ALA A 122 -0.98 -22.52 -16.24
N SER A 123 -0.11 -21.54 -15.97
CA SER A 123 0.85 -21.01 -16.94
C SER A 123 1.97 -22.02 -17.25
N PHE A 124 2.47 -22.71 -16.23
CA PHE A 124 3.47 -23.76 -16.37
C PHE A 124 2.93 -24.94 -17.19
N LEU A 125 1.71 -25.41 -16.90
CA LEU A 125 1.07 -26.48 -17.65
C LEU A 125 0.84 -26.10 -19.12
N ARG A 126 0.44 -24.85 -19.41
CA ARG A 126 0.31 -24.35 -20.79
C ARG A 126 1.64 -24.38 -21.56
N GLY A 127 2.75 -24.09 -20.89
CA GLY A 127 4.08 -24.14 -21.49
C GLY A 127 4.61 -25.56 -21.75
N ILE A 128 4.07 -26.58 -21.08
CA ILE A 128 4.42 -28.00 -21.33
C ILE A 128 3.62 -28.55 -22.52
N THR A 129 2.39 -28.06 -22.72
CA THR A 129 1.52 -28.49 -23.83
C THR A 129 1.79 -27.77 -25.15
N ALA A 130 2.77 -26.87 -25.19
CA ALA A 130 3.15 -26.07 -26.36
C ALA A 130 4.42 -26.61 -27.04
#